data_AF-A0A2Z5MZH7-F1
#
_entry.id   AF-A0A2Z5MZH7-F1
#
_cell.length_a   1.000
_cell.length_b   1.000
_cell.length_c   1.000
_cell.angle_alpha   90.00
_cell.angle_beta   90.00
_cell.angle_gamma   90.00
#
_symmetry.space_group_name_H-M   'P 1'
#
loop_
_entity.id
_entity.type
_entity.pdbx_description
1 polymer ?
#
loop_
_entity_poly.entity_id
_entity_poly.type
_entity_poly.pdbx_seq_one_letter_code
_entity_poly.pdbx_strand_id
1 'polypeptide(L)'
;MADCKGAVSGTDPVLQVLHEQARISTPMNEVRLDRLVAVSLDLDDHEALSLEALAGGTYVQAMRTPAHFLTVLKQAISELRLSRLFCSSSQGAFHRGICPAAYDERAGQHHPGEMAEWRATFRAMAPEQQMMAATIVWMYRSGADSIWLRRVPCTWRANEALRYMRDAGCLAIWIRLIARFPGW
;
A
#
# COMPACT_ATOMS: atom_id res chain seq x y z
N MET A 1 7.08 -45.18 2.87
CA MET A 1 5.95 -44.33 2.44
C MET A 1 6.14 -42.97 3.05
N ALA A 2 5.99 -41.93 2.22
CA ALA A 2 6.66 -40.64 2.33
C ALA A 2 6.31 -39.83 3.58
N ASP A 3 7.37 -39.25 4.14
CA ASP A 3 7.37 -38.19 5.14
C ASP A 3 7.03 -36.86 4.44
N CYS A 4 5.81 -36.36 4.65
CA CYS A 4 5.37 -35.07 4.12
C CYS A 4 5.90 -33.93 5.00
N LYS A 5 7.18 -33.55 4.80
CA LYS A 5 7.69 -32.24 5.20
C LYS A 5 7.04 -31.14 4.36
N GLY A 6 5.95 -30.56 4.86
CA GLY A 6 5.46 -29.23 4.50
C GLY A 6 5.21 -28.46 5.79
N ALA A 7 5.61 -27.21 5.99
CA ALA A 7 5.99 -26.17 5.07
C ALA A 7 7.17 -25.38 5.65
N VAL A 8 8.00 -24.82 4.77
CA VAL A 8 9.00 -23.82 5.15
C VAL A 8 8.25 -22.64 5.77
N SER A 9 8.32 -22.51 7.09
CA SER A 9 8.01 -21.29 7.85
C SER A 9 9.08 -20.25 7.55
N GLY A 10 9.18 -19.84 6.29
CA GLY A 10 10.03 -18.76 5.85
C GLY A 10 9.27 -17.47 6.07
N THR A 11 9.72 -16.69 7.04
CA THR A 11 9.27 -15.30 7.21
C THR A 11 9.38 -14.57 5.87
N ASP A 12 8.35 -13.80 5.52
CA ASP A 12 8.33 -13.02 4.29
C ASP A 12 9.55 -12.07 4.25
N PRO A 13 10.43 -12.13 3.24
CA PRO A 13 11.64 -11.31 3.21
C PRO A 13 11.33 -9.80 3.22
N VAL A 14 10.18 -9.39 2.67
CA VAL A 14 9.72 -8.00 2.71
C VAL A 14 9.38 -7.61 4.14
N LEU A 15 8.66 -8.48 4.86
CA LEU A 15 8.31 -8.24 6.25
C LEU A 15 9.56 -8.19 7.12
N GLN A 16 10.54 -9.06 6.86
CA GLN A 16 11.80 -9.07 7.61
C GLN A 16 12.56 -7.75 7.45
N VAL A 17 12.79 -7.33 6.20
CA VAL A 17 13.48 -6.06 5.91
C VAL A 17 12.76 -4.89 6.58
N LEU A 18 11.43 -4.79 6.42
CA LEU A 18 10.67 -3.70 7.03
C LEU A 18 10.64 -3.76 8.57
N HIS A 19 10.65 -4.95 9.16
CA HIS A 19 10.63 -5.11 10.63
C HIS A 19 11.98 -4.71 11.25
N GLU A 20 13.08 -5.11 10.61
CA GLU A 20 14.44 -4.72 10.98
C GLU A 20 14.64 -3.20 10.88
N GLN A 21 14.12 -2.59 9.82
CA GLN A 21 14.22 -1.14 9.55
C GLN A 21 13.34 -0.31 10.50
N ALA A 22 12.07 -0.67 10.64
CA ALA A 22 11.10 0.13 11.40
C ALA A 22 11.15 -0.06 12.94
N ARG A 23 12.12 -0.84 13.45
CA ARG A 23 12.29 -1.14 14.89
C ARG A 23 10.97 -1.55 15.57
N ILE A 24 10.13 -2.31 14.87
CA ILE A 24 8.81 -2.68 15.35
C ILE A 24 8.97 -3.66 16.52
N SER A 25 8.51 -3.27 17.71
CA SER A 25 8.59 -4.14 18.90
C SER A 25 7.54 -5.26 18.91
N THR A 26 6.50 -5.12 18.09
CA THR A 26 5.44 -6.14 17.95
C THR A 26 5.97 -7.35 17.19
N PRO A 27 5.70 -8.59 17.63
CA PRO A 27 6.08 -9.80 16.89
C PRO A 27 5.60 -9.77 15.43
N MET A 28 6.42 -10.24 14.49
CA MET A 28 6.14 -10.17 13.05
C MET A 28 4.79 -10.79 12.64
N ASN A 29 4.37 -11.84 13.35
CA ASN A 29 3.09 -12.53 13.13
C ASN A 29 1.87 -11.76 13.67
N GLU A 30 2.09 -10.67 14.40
CA GLU A 30 1.05 -9.81 15.00
C GLU A 30 1.01 -8.41 14.39
N VAL A 31 2.03 -8.01 13.61
CA VAL A 31 2.05 -6.73 12.93
C VAL A 31 0.87 -6.65 11.95
N ARG A 32 0.09 -5.57 12.06
CA ARG A 32 -0.98 -5.27 11.11
C ARG A 32 -0.45 -4.53 9.89
N LEU A 33 -1.08 -4.75 8.73
CA LEU A 33 -0.67 -4.12 7.48
C LEU A 33 -0.73 -2.58 7.54
N ASP A 34 -1.74 -2.00 8.17
CA ASP A 34 -1.86 -0.54 8.35
C ASP A 34 -0.69 0.04 9.15
N ARG A 35 -0.26 -0.69 10.19
CA ARG A 35 0.91 -0.32 11.00
C ARG A 35 2.21 -0.48 10.21
N LEU A 36 2.34 -1.55 9.43
CA LEU A 36 3.49 -1.75 8.54
C LEU A 36 3.61 -0.60 7.53
N VAL A 37 2.52 -0.23 6.87
CA VAL A 37 2.51 0.89 5.91
C VAL A 37 2.88 2.19 6.61
N ALA A 38 2.29 2.48 7.78
CA ALA A 38 2.57 3.71 8.51
C ALA A 38 4.05 3.87 8.86
N VAL A 39 4.72 2.82 9.35
CA VAL A 39 6.15 2.91 9.67
C VAL A 39 7.03 2.96 8.41
N SER A 40 6.52 2.48 7.28
CA SER A 40 7.25 2.51 6.01
C SER A 40 7.19 3.88 5.31
N LEU A 41 6.39 4.83 5.83
CA LEU A 41 6.33 6.18 5.29
C LEU A 41 7.61 6.99 5.60
N ASP A 42 8.31 6.63 6.67
CA ASP A 42 9.50 7.32 7.19
C ASP A 42 10.83 6.63 6.81
N LEU A 43 10.81 5.67 5.87
CA LEU A 43 12.04 5.00 5.42
C LEU A 43 13.06 6.02 4.90
N ASP A 44 14.35 5.77 5.12
CA ASP A 44 15.42 6.51 4.46
C ASP A 44 15.71 5.99 3.03
N ASP A 45 16.66 6.62 2.33
CA ASP A 45 17.04 6.22 0.96
C ASP A 45 17.70 4.83 0.91
N HIS A 46 18.48 4.46 1.93
CA HIS A 46 19.12 3.14 1.99
C HIS A 46 18.08 2.05 2.20
N GLU A 47 17.15 2.29 3.14
CA GLU A 47 16.09 1.36 3.48
C GLU A 47 15.15 1.13 2.29
N ALA A 48 14.78 2.21 1.58
CA ALA A 48 14.00 2.13 0.36
C ALA A 48 14.70 1.35 -0.75
N LEU A 49 16.03 1.49 -0.91
CA LEU A 49 16.79 0.72 -1.89
C LEU A 49 16.82 -0.77 -1.58
N SER A 50 16.99 -1.13 -0.30
CA SER A 50 16.89 -2.53 0.14
C SER A 50 15.51 -3.11 -0.18
N LEU A 51 14.46 -2.32 -0.01
CA LEU A 51 13.09 -2.72 -0.32
C LEU A 51 12.85 -2.88 -1.83
N GLU A 52 13.31 -1.92 -2.65
CA GLU A 52 13.18 -1.97 -4.12
C GLU A 52 13.90 -3.19 -4.72
N ALA A 53 15.04 -3.59 -4.15
CA ALA A 53 15.78 -4.78 -4.59
C ALA A 53 14.94 -6.06 -4.48
N LEU A 54 14.03 -6.15 -3.49
CA LEU A 54 13.10 -7.27 -3.35
C LEU A 54 12.02 -7.32 -4.45
N ALA A 55 11.74 -6.18 -5.10
CA ALA A 55 10.88 -6.11 -6.28
C ALA A 55 11.64 -6.32 -7.61
N GLY A 56 12.90 -6.76 -7.55
CA GLY A 56 13.76 -6.95 -8.72
C GLY A 56 14.16 -5.65 -9.41
N GLY A 57 14.07 -4.51 -8.72
CA GLY A 57 14.53 -3.22 -9.25
C GLY A 57 16.06 -3.12 -9.24
N THR A 58 16.60 -2.44 -10.25
CA THR A 58 17.99 -1.99 -10.25
C THR A 58 18.09 -0.61 -9.59
N TYR A 59 19.24 -0.29 -9.00
CA TYR A 59 19.50 1.01 -8.40
C TYR A 59 19.20 2.15 -9.39
N VAL A 60 18.29 3.04 -9.03
CA VAL A 60 18.01 4.28 -9.77
C VAL A 60 18.38 5.45 -8.88
N GLN A 61 19.25 6.33 -9.36
CA GLN A 61 19.58 7.57 -8.66
C GLN A 61 18.31 8.43 -8.49
N ALA A 62 18.09 8.99 -7.29
CA ALA A 62 16.88 9.75 -6.94
C ALA A 62 15.57 8.96 -7.17
N MET A 63 15.52 7.73 -6.66
CA MET A 63 14.35 6.86 -6.77
C MET A 63 13.07 7.45 -6.16
N ARG A 64 13.18 8.20 -5.05
CA ARG A 64 12.06 8.76 -4.29
C ARG A 64 11.65 10.17 -4.74
N THR A 65 11.45 10.35 -6.05
CA THR A 65 10.89 11.60 -6.57
C THR A 65 9.36 11.51 -6.71
N PRO A 66 8.62 12.63 -6.57
CA PRO A 66 7.18 12.69 -6.88
C PRO A 66 6.80 12.08 -8.24
N ALA A 67 7.65 12.26 -9.26
CA ALA A 67 7.42 11.73 -10.59
C ALA A 67 7.56 10.20 -10.65
N HIS A 68 8.60 9.63 -10.02
CA HIS A 68 8.79 8.18 -9.97
C HIS A 68 7.67 7.50 -9.17
N PHE A 69 7.26 8.10 -8.06
CA PHE A 69 6.14 7.60 -7.27
C PHE A 69 4.82 7.67 -8.04
N LEU A 70 4.53 8.78 -8.73
CA LEU A 70 3.34 8.89 -9.57
C LEU A 70 3.27 7.79 -10.64
N THR A 71 4.40 7.43 -11.26
CA THR A 71 4.45 6.35 -12.25
C THR A 71 4.00 5.02 -11.65
N VAL A 72 4.52 4.65 -10.47
CA VAL A 72 4.12 3.41 -9.79
C VAL A 72 2.69 3.48 -9.28
N LEU A 73 2.24 4.64 -8.78
CA LEU A 73 0.85 4.86 -8.38
C LEU A 73 -0.13 4.64 -9.53
N LYS A 74 0.15 5.21 -10.71
CA LYS A 74 -0.66 4.99 -11.92
C LYS A 74 -0.62 3.54 -12.36
N GLN A 75 0.54 2.89 -12.28
CA GLN A 75 0.68 1.46 -12.58
C GLN A 75 -0.21 0.62 -11.67
N ALA A 76 -0.14 0.83 -10.34
CA ALA A 76 -0.95 0.10 -9.37
C ALA A 76 -2.46 0.31 -9.62
N ILE A 77 -2.88 1.55 -9.85
CA ILE A 77 -4.30 1.87 -10.12
C ILE A 77 -4.77 1.18 -11.41
N SER A 78 -3.95 1.16 -12.45
CA SER A 78 -4.28 0.54 -13.73
C SER A 78 -4.33 -0.98 -13.64
N GLU A 79 -3.24 -1.62 -13.19
CA GLU A 79 -3.10 -3.08 -13.17
C GLU A 79 -4.08 -3.75 -12.21
N LEU A 80 -4.38 -3.12 -11.07
CA LEU A 80 -5.34 -3.64 -10.09
C LEU A 80 -6.76 -3.10 -10.28
N ARG A 81 -7.01 -2.34 -11.36
CA ARG A 81 -8.33 -1.80 -11.74
C ARG A 81 -8.98 -0.97 -10.63
N LEU A 82 -8.20 -0.13 -9.97
CA LEU A 82 -8.62 0.68 -8.81
C LEU A 82 -9.21 2.04 -9.21
N SER A 83 -9.35 2.34 -10.49
CA SER A 83 -9.80 3.65 -11.00
C SER A 83 -11.16 4.12 -10.48
N ARG A 84 -12.02 3.21 -10.01
CA ARG A 84 -13.30 3.56 -9.37
C ARG A 84 -13.15 4.15 -7.97
N LEU A 85 -12.00 3.95 -7.32
CA LEU A 85 -11.73 4.43 -5.97
C LEU A 85 -10.87 5.70 -5.94
N PHE A 86 -10.24 6.07 -7.06
CA PHE A 86 -9.27 7.17 -7.15
C PHE A 86 -9.57 8.05 -8.35
N CYS A 87 -9.50 9.37 -8.18
CA CYS A 87 -9.71 10.35 -9.24
C CYS A 87 -8.52 11.32 -9.34
N SER A 88 -8.45 12.05 -10.46
CA SER A 88 -7.47 13.12 -10.61
C SER A 88 -7.87 14.33 -9.79
N SER A 89 -6.95 14.85 -8.97
CA SER A 89 -7.10 16.13 -8.28
C SER A 89 -6.55 17.26 -9.14
N SER A 90 -7.24 18.41 -9.10
CA SER A 90 -6.76 19.66 -9.71
C SER A 90 -5.81 20.45 -8.80
N GLN A 91 -5.58 19.99 -7.57
CA GLN A 91 -4.89 20.74 -6.52
C GLN A 91 -3.41 20.43 -6.36
N GLY A 92 -2.88 19.47 -7.14
CA GLY A 92 -1.50 19.00 -6.97
C GLY A 92 -0.85 18.56 -8.27
N ALA A 93 0.46 18.80 -8.36
CA ALA A 93 1.30 18.15 -9.35
C ALA A 93 1.71 16.75 -8.87
N PHE A 94 2.07 15.88 -9.81
CA PHE A 94 2.59 14.53 -9.54
C PHE A 94 1.62 13.67 -8.71
N HIS A 95 2.08 13.04 -7.62
CA HIS A 95 1.28 12.15 -6.79
C HIS A 95 0.14 12.85 -6.08
N ARG A 96 0.29 14.14 -5.75
CA ARG A 96 -0.81 14.98 -5.25
C ARG A 96 -1.92 15.22 -6.28
N GLY A 97 -1.68 14.89 -7.54
CA GLY A 97 -2.68 14.94 -8.61
C GLY A 97 -3.61 13.73 -8.66
N ILE A 98 -3.50 12.77 -7.72
CA ILE A 98 -4.42 11.64 -7.58
C ILE A 98 -4.90 11.60 -6.13
N CYS A 99 -6.20 11.51 -5.89
CA CYS A 99 -6.75 11.37 -4.55
C CYS A 99 -7.83 10.29 -4.50
N PRO A 100 -8.15 9.74 -3.32
CA PRO A 100 -9.32 8.88 -3.18
C PRO A 100 -10.59 9.67 -3.54
N ALA A 101 -11.46 9.07 -4.35
CA ALA A 101 -12.72 9.69 -4.77
C ALA A 101 -13.70 9.87 -3.59
N ALA A 102 -14.84 10.52 -3.84
CA ALA A 102 -15.87 10.82 -2.83
C ALA A 102 -15.45 11.83 -1.74
N TYR A 103 -14.41 12.63 -2.00
CA TYR A 103 -13.96 13.72 -1.14
C TYR A 103 -13.69 14.97 -1.98
N ASP A 104 -14.36 16.07 -1.61
CA ASP A 104 -14.03 17.39 -2.14
C ASP A 104 -12.89 17.98 -1.29
N GLU A 105 -11.68 17.91 -1.83
CA GLU A 105 -10.49 18.49 -1.21
C GLU A 105 -10.60 20.00 -0.98
N ARG A 106 -11.36 20.75 -1.81
CA ARG A 106 -11.50 22.21 -1.66
C ARG A 106 -12.40 22.58 -0.49
N ALA A 107 -13.49 21.83 -0.32
CA ALA A 107 -14.46 22.07 0.74
C ALA A 107 -14.13 21.31 2.04
N GLY A 108 -13.23 20.32 1.99
CA GLY A 108 -13.00 19.39 3.09
C GLY A 108 -14.21 18.51 3.39
N GLN A 109 -15.10 18.33 2.42
CA GLN A 109 -16.40 17.68 2.60
C GLN A 109 -16.44 16.32 1.90
N HIS A 110 -17.08 15.36 2.55
CA HIS A 110 -17.41 14.07 1.96
C HIS A 110 -18.90 14.05 1.61
N HIS A 111 -19.24 13.59 0.41
CA HIS A 111 -20.63 13.37 0.01
C HIS A 111 -21.09 11.99 0.51
N PRO A 112 -22.13 11.89 1.38
CA PRO A 112 -22.50 10.61 1.97
C PRO A 112 -22.87 9.52 0.95
N GLY A 113 -23.49 9.89 -0.17
CA GLY A 113 -23.85 8.98 -1.26
C GLY A 113 -22.63 8.41 -1.97
N GLU A 114 -21.73 9.28 -2.41
CA GLU A 114 -20.47 8.89 -3.07
C GLU A 114 -19.59 8.05 -2.14
N MET A 115 -19.55 8.39 -0.84
CA MET A 115 -18.80 7.62 0.15
C MET A 115 -19.41 6.23 0.39
N ALA A 116 -20.74 6.10 0.32
CA ALA A 116 -21.40 4.80 0.39
C ALA A 116 -21.07 3.94 -0.83
N GLU A 117 -21.07 4.53 -2.02
CA GLU A 117 -20.67 3.86 -3.28
C GLU A 117 -19.20 3.47 -3.28
N TRP A 118 -18.30 4.34 -2.82
CA TRP A 118 -16.88 4.06 -2.67
C TRP A 118 -16.66 2.82 -1.80
N ARG A 119 -17.33 2.77 -0.63
CA ARG A 119 -17.23 1.62 0.29
C ARG A 119 -17.88 0.36 -0.27
N ALA A 120 -18.98 0.47 -1.03
CA ALA A 120 -19.59 -0.67 -1.70
C ALA A 120 -18.65 -1.25 -2.75
N THR A 121 -18.04 -0.39 -3.56
CA THR A 121 -17.03 -0.75 -4.56
C THR A 121 -15.83 -1.43 -3.89
N PHE A 122 -15.29 -0.84 -2.82
CA PHE A 122 -14.19 -1.43 -2.06
C PHE A 122 -14.54 -2.84 -1.54
N ARG A 123 -15.72 -3.03 -0.93
CA ARG A 123 -16.13 -4.35 -0.40
C ARG A 123 -16.29 -5.41 -1.50
N ALA A 124 -16.63 -5.00 -2.72
CA ALA A 124 -16.79 -5.91 -3.85
C ALA A 124 -15.47 -6.32 -4.52
N MET A 125 -14.35 -5.67 -4.17
CA MET A 125 -13.03 -5.98 -4.70
C MET A 125 -12.45 -7.28 -4.13
N ALA A 126 -11.54 -7.88 -4.89
CA ALA A 126 -10.72 -8.99 -4.42
C ALA A 126 -9.79 -8.55 -3.26
N PRO A 127 -9.36 -9.46 -2.37
CA PRO A 127 -8.57 -9.11 -1.19
C PRO A 127 -7.30 -8.29 -1.49
N GLU A 128 -6.55 -8.65 -2.54
CA GLU A 128 -5.33 -7.95 -2.95
C GLU A 128 -5.61 -6.53 -3.46
N GLN A 129 -6.75 -6.33 -4.14
CA GLN A 129 -7.20 -5.01 -4.59
C GLN A 129 -7.60 -4.14 -3.38
N GLN A 130 -8.26 -4.72 -2.37
CA GLN A 130 -8.59 -4.04 -1.12
C GLN A 130 -7.32 -3.62 -0.36
N MET A 131 -6.34 -4.51 -0.24
CA MET A 131 -5.05 -4.22 0.42
C MET A 131 -4.29 -3.11 -0.29
N MET A 132 -4.26 -3.14 -1.63
CA MET A 132 -3.62 -2.08 -2.41
C MET A 132 -4.34 -0.74 -2.28
N ALA A 133 -5.66 -0.73 -2.41
CA ALA A 133 -6.45 0.48 -2.26
C ALA A 133 -6.31 1.08 -0.86
N ALA A 134 -6.33 0.24 0.19
CA ALA A 134 -6.11 0.67 1.56
C ALA A 134 -4.69 1.26 1.76
N THR A 135 -3.67 0.63 1.17
CA THR A 135 -2.29 1.14 1.20
C THR A 135 -2.19 2.55 0.62
N ILE A 136 -2.79 2.78 -0.56
CA ILE A 136 -2.79 4.10 -1.21
C ILE A 136 -3.53 5.13 -0.35
N VAL A 137 -4.67 4.75 0.26
CA VAL A 137 -5.41 5.64 1.18
C VAL A 137 -4.57 6.00 2.41
N TRP A 138 -3.87 5.04 3.03
CA TRP A 138 -3.01 5.32 4.18
C TRP A 138 -1.82 6.21 3.83
N MET A 139 -1.23 6.03 2.63
CA MET A 139 -0.18 6.93 2.12
C MET A 139 -0.72 8.34 1.90
N TYR A 140 -1.89 8.48 1.26
CA TYR A 140 -2.55 9.78 1.04
C TYR A 140 -2.86 10.50 2.36
N ARG A 141 -3.24 9.75 3.40
CA ARG A 141 -3.54 10.28 4.73
C ARG A 141 -2.32 10.51 5.60
N SER A 142 -1.15 10.01 5.19
CA SER A 142 0.05 9.89 6.04
C SER A 142 -0.27 9.20 7.38
N GLY A 143 -1.07 8.14 7.36
CA GLY A 143 -1.43 7.39 8.56
C GLY A 143 -2.79 6.70 8.53
N ALA A 144 -3.34 6.43 9.72
CA ALA A 144 -4.62 5.77 9.87
C ALA A 144 -5.77 6.59 9.24
N ASP A 145 -6.68 5.89 8.58
CA ASP A 145 -7.83 6.51 7.93
C ASP A 145 -9.14 6.22 8.64
N SER A 146 -9.94 7.26 8.84
CA SER A 146 -11.29 7.20 9.41
C SER A 146 -12.37 7.73 8.46
N ILE A 147 -11.98 8.15 7.25
CA ILE A 147 -12.86 8.74 6.24
C ILE A 147 -13.35 7.64 5.28
N TRP A 148 -12.46 7.01 4.54
CA TRP A 148 -12.80 6.03 3.50
C TRP A 148 -12.94 4.62 4.06
N LEU A 149 -11.92 4.17 4.80
CA LEU A 149 -11.76 2.82 5.34
C LEU A 149 -12.60 2.55 6.59
N ARG A 150 -13.54 3.45 6.91
CA ARG A 150 -14.50 3.24 7.98
C ARG A 150 -15.52 2.16 7.61
N ARG A 151 -15.66 1.15 8.48
CA ARG A 151 -16.63 0.04 8.32
C ARG A 151 -16.43 -0.78 7.04
N VAL A 152 -15.19 -0.91 6.58
CA VAL A 152 -14.79 -1.86 5.53
C VAL A 152 -13.69 -2.77 6.08
N PRO A 153 -13.44 -3.95 5.47
CA PRO A 153 -12.34 -4.81 5.88
C PRO A 153 -10.99 -4.08 5.68
N CYS A 154 -10.24 -3.87 6.77
CA CYS A 154 -8.92 -3.25 6.72
C CYS A 154 -7.96 -3.74 7.82
N THR A 155 -8.29 -4.86 8.46
CA THR A 155 -7.58 -5.41 9.63
C THR A 155 -6.81 -6.68 9.28
N TRP A 156 -5.89 -6.58 8.31
CA TRP A 156 -5.06 -7.72 7.90
C TRP A 156 -3.77 -7.79 8.71
N ARG A 157 -3.33 -9.00 9.03
CA ARG A 157 -1.96 -9.22 9.47
C ARG A 157 -1.01 -9.04 8.29
N ALA A 158 0.13 -8.39 8.54
CA ALA A 158 1.08 -8.03 7.51
C ALA A 158 1.65 -9.27 6.80
N ASN A 159 2.05 -10.29 7.56
CA ASN A 159 2.55 -11.56 7.00
C ASN A 159 1.54 -12.23 6.07
N GLU A 160 0.26 -12.26 6.44
CA GLU A 160 -0.82 -12.82 5.63
C GLU A 160 -1.06 -11.96 4.38
N ALA A 161 -1.13 -10.64 4.54
CA ALA A 161 -1.34 -9.72 3.43
C ALA A 161 -0.22 -9.78 2.39
N LEU A 162 1.05 -9.79 2.81
CA LEU A 162 2.20 -9.87 1.92
C LEU A 162 2.24 -11.21 1.18
N ARG A 163 1.90 -12.31 1.86
CA ARG A 163 1.73 -13.62 1.21
C ARG A 163 0.59 -13.60 0.18
N TYR A 164 -0.57 -13.06 0.53
CA TYR A 164 -1.69 -12.93 -0.41
C TYR A 164 -1.31 -12.11 -1.65
N MET A 165 -0.64 -10.96 -1.46
CA MET A 165 -0.18 -10.13 -2.58
C MET A 165 0.89 -10.83 -3.43
N ARG A 166 1.73 -11.69 -2.83
CA ARG A 166 2.68 -12.51 -3.57
C ARG A 166 1.95 -13.52 -4.46
N ASP A 167 1.02 -14.25 -3.87
CA ASP A 167 0.26 -15.30 -4.55
C ASP A 167 -0.63 -14.70 -5.67
N ALA A 168 -1.13 -13.48 -5.47
CA ALA A 168 -1.86 -12.72 -6.47
C ALA A 168 -0.96 -11.99 -7.50
N GLY A 169 0.37 -12.08 -7.37
CA GLY A 169 1.33 -11.49 -8.30
C GLY A 169 1.49 -9.97 -8.23
N CYS A 170 0.94 -9.30 -7.22
CA CYS A 170 0.97 -7.84 -7.08
C CYS A 170 1.93 -7.32 -6.00
N LEU A 171 2.61 -8.20 -5.26
CA LEU A 171 3.56 -7.83 -4.20
C LEU A 171 4.66 -6.89 -4.70
N ALA A 172 5.23 -7.13 -5.88
CA ALA A 172 6.29 -6.28 -6.44
C ALA A 172 5.83 -4.83 -6.67
N ILE A 173 4.57 -4.63 -7.07
CA ILE A 173 3.99 -3.29 -7.24
C ILE A 173 3.80 -2.62 -5.88
N TRP A 174 3.34 -3.38 -4.87
CA TRP A 174 3.18 -2.89 -3.51
C TRP A 174 4.52 -2.43 -2.92
N ILE A 175 5.56 -3.25 -3.06
CA ILE A 175 6.93 -2.93 -2.62
C ILE A 175 7.40 -1.62 -3.27
N ARG A 176 7.23 -1.47 -4.58
CA ARG A 176 7.63 -0.25 -5.32
C ARG A 176 6.85 0.99 -4.87
N LEU A 177 5.57 0.86 -4.50
CA LEU A 177 4.81 2.00 -3.96
C LEU A 177 5.43 2.49 -2.66
N ILE A 178 5.76 1.56 -1.75
CA ILE A 178 6.35 1.87 -0.45
C ILE A 178 7.75 2.46 -0.64
N ALA A 179 8.62 1.76 -1.39
CA ALA A 179 10.01 2.14 -1.59
C ALA A 179 10.16 3.52 -2.26
N ARG A 180 9.25 3.87 -3.18
CA ARG A 180 9.32 5.12 -3.93
C ARG A 180 8.55 6.27 -3.30
N PHE A 181 7.87 6.04 -2.17
CA PHE A 181 7.06 7.06 -1.52
C PHE A 181 7.90 8.29 -1.11
N PRO A 182 7.65 9.49 -1.66
CA PRO A 182 8.46 10.67 -1.39
C PRO A 182 7.89 11.53 -0.25
N GLY A 183 6.88 11.03 0.47
CA GLY A 183 5.96 11.85 1.25
C GLY A 183 4.73 12.25 0.43
N TRP A 184 3.60 12.50 1.09
CA TRP A 184 2.40 13.01 0.44
C TRP A 184 2.40 14.53 0.42
#